data_AF-A0A917NCR8-F1
#
_entry.id   AF-A0A917NCR8-F1
#
_cell.length_a   1.000
_cell.length_b   1.000
_cell.length_c   1.000
_cell.angle_alpha   90.00
_cell.angle_beta   90.00
_cell.angle_gamma   90.00
#
_symmetry.space_group_name_H-M   'P 1'
#
loop_
_entity.id
_entity.type
_entity.pdbx_description
1 polymer ?
#
loop_
_entity_poly.entity_id
_entity_poly.type
_entity_poly.pdbx_seq_one_letter_code
_entity_poly.pdbx_strand_id
1 'polypeptide(L)' 'MKRGSKGSDKELDSYSKMSLPDLNKEIERCMWGSKNGGTTAGRKSYFKRLLWLEEIREDVHGIEAPRRDFRKH' A
#
# COMPACT_ATOMS: atom_id res chain seq x y z
N MET A 1 -19.21 2.87 6.09
CA MET A 1 -17.85 3.46 5.97
C MET A 1 -17.51 3.61 4.49
N LYS A 2 -17.30 4.83 3.99
CA LYS A 2 -16.88 5.04 2.58
C LYS A 2 -15.43 4.55 2.45
N ARG A 3 -15.25 3.33 1.96
CA ARG A 3 -13.94 2.80 1.53
C ARG A 3 -13.45 3.75 0.44
N GLY A 4 -12.43 4.56 0.73
CA GLY A 4 -11.80 5.42 -0.28
C GLY A 4 -11.44 4.56 -1.50
N SER A 5 -11.64 5.08 -2.72
CA SER A 5 -11.61 4.28 -3.95
C SER A 5 -10.47 3.27 -3.90
N LYS A 6 -10.77 1.96 -3.91
CA LYS A 6 -9.75 0.90 -4.00
C LYS A 6 -8.96 1.11 -5.31
N GLY A 7 -7.78 0.51 -5.44
CA GLY A 7 -7.01 0.57 -6.69
C GLY A 7 -7.86 0.10 -7.86
N SER A 8 -7.41 0.34 -9.09
CA SER A 8 -8.08 -0.33 -10.21
C SER A 8 -8.05 -1.84 -9.97
N ASP A 9 -9.14 -2.56 -10.30
CA ASP A 9 -9.24 -4.01 -10.05
C ASP A 9 -8.04 -4.77 -10.64
N LYS A 10 -7.49 -4.26 -11.75
CA LYS A 10 -6.28 -4.79 -12.40
C LYS A 10 -4.99 -4.58 -11.58
N GLU A 11 -4.82 -3.44 -10.92
CA GLU A 11 -3.67 -3.21 -10.02
C GLU A 11 -3.75 -4.14 -8.81
N LEU A 12 -4.93 -4.28 -8.20
CA LEU A 12 -5.13 -5.14 -7.03
C LEU A 12 -4.91 -6.63 -7.37
N ASP A 13 -5.41 -7.09 -8.51
CA ASP A 13 -5.17 -8.44 -9.03
C ASP A 13 -3.68 -8.69 -9.27
N SER A 14 -2.95 -7.70 -9.83
CA SER A 14 -1.51 -7.84 -10.03
C SER A 14 -0.74 -7.95 -8.71
N TYR A 15 -1.11 -7.20 -7.68
CA TYR A 15 -0.48 -7.27 -6.36
C TYR A 15 -0.78 -8.59 -5.65
N SER A 16 -2.00 -9.11 -5.80
CA SER A 16 -2.43 -10.37 -5.18
C SER A 16 -1.69 -11.60 -5.73
N LYS A 17 -1.09 -11.47 -6.92
CA LYS A 17 -0.29 -12.52 -7.57
C LYS A 17 1.21 -12.41 -7.30
N MET A 18 1.65 -11.37 -6.59
CA MET A 18 3.06 -11.19 -6.27
C MET A 18 3.53 -12.19 -5.20
N SER A 19 4.82 -12.53 -5.27
CA SER A 19 5.47 -13.25 -4.18
C SER A 19 5.58 -12.35 -2.93
N LEU A 20 5.65 -12.95 -1.74
CA LEU A 20 5.84 -12.21 -0.49
C LEU A 20 7.08 -11.28 -0.54
N PRO A 21 8.26 -11.71 -1.06
CA PRO A 21 9.39 -10.81 -1.24
C PRO A 21 9.11 -9.61 -2.13
N ASP A 22 8.33 -9.76 -3.20
CA ASP A 22 8.03 -8.67 -4.12
C ASP A 22 7.00 -7.70 -3.54
N LEU A 23 5.99 -8.23 -2.82
CA LEU A 23 5.08 -7.40 -2.01
C LEU A 23 5.85 -6.57 -0.99
N ASN A 24 6.79 -7.17 -0.26
CA ASN A 24 7.60 -6.46 0.73
C ASN A 24 8.46 -5.34 0.10
N LYS A 25 9.09 -5.60 -1.05
CA LYS A 25 9.83 -4.55 -1.79
C LYS A 25 8.91 -3.39 -2.20
N GLU A 26 7.71 -3.69 -2.68
CA GLU A 26 6.77 -2.65 -3.11
C GLU A 26 6.19 -1.87 -1.92
N ILE A 27 5.98 -2.53 -0.78
CA ILE A 27 5.65 -1.91 0.51
C ILE A 27 6.75 -0.93 0.92
N GLU A 28 8.02 -1.35 0.88
CA GLU A 28 9.16 -0.48 1.21
C GLU A 28 9.24 0.74 0.28
N ARG A 29 9.07 0.52 -1.03
CA ARG A 29 9.03 1.60 -2.03
C ARG A 29 7.91 2.60 -1.74
N CYS A 30 6.70 2.11 -1.47
CA CYS A 30 5.56 2.96 -1.16
C CYS A 30 5.72 3.66 0.20
N MET A 31 6.34 3.01 1.19
CA MET A 31 6.65 3.63 2.47
C MET A 31 7.61 4.81 2.28
N TRP A 32 8.72 4.62 1.55
CA TRP A 32 9.67 5.69 1.25
C TRP A 32 9.00 6.83 0.46
N GLY A 33 8.23 6.50 -0.57
CA GLY A 33 7.52 7.48 -1.40
C GLY A 33 6.44 8.26 -0.64
N SER A 34 5.80 7.65 0.35
CA SER A 34 4.81 8.33 1.20
C SER A 34 5.43 9.43 2.06
N LYS A 35 6.71 9.31 2.40
CA LYS A 35 7.47 10.29 3.21
C LYS A 35 8.20 11.31 2.34
N ASN A 36 8.85 10.82 1.28
CA ASN A 36 9.81 11.60 0.47
C ASN A 36 9.26 12.05 -0.89
N GLY A 37 8.00 11.76 -1.22
CA GLY A 37 7.40 12.17 -2.48
C GLY A 37 7.40 13.70 -2.66
N GLY A 38 7.75 14.17 -3.86
CA GLY A 38 7.96 15.60 -4.14
C GLY A 38 6.72 16.50 -4.02
N THR A 39 5.52 15.93 -4.01
CA THR A 39 4.27 16.68 -3.77
C THR A 39 3.41 15.99 -2.72
N THR A 40 2.55 16.76 -2.05
CA THR A 40 1.58 16.21 -1.09
C THR A 40 0.62 15.22 -1.74
N ALA A 41 0.19 15.47 -2.99
CA ALA A 41 -0.64 14.52 -3.73
C ALA A 41 0.10 13.21 -4.04
N GLY A 42 1.38 13.32 -4.44
CA GLY A 42 2.25 12.15 -4.65
C GLY A 42 2.43 11.31 -3.39
N ARG A 43 2.75 11.95 -2.26
CA ARG A 43 2.87 11.29 -0.95
C ARG A 43 1.60 10.54 -0.54
N LYS A 44 0.44 11.16 -0.73
CA LYS A 44 -0.86 10.51 -0.47
C LYS A 44 -1.13 9.33 -1.40
N SER A 45 -0.73 9.42 -2.67
CA SER A 45 -0.86 8.31 -3.62
C SER A 45 -0.03 7.09 -3.20
N TYR A 46 1.24 7.31 -2.82
CA TYR A 46 2.09 6.26 -2.27
C TYR A 46 1.53 5.67 -0.96
N PHE A 47 1.04 6.51 -0.05
CA PHE A 47 0.42 6.04 1.19
C PHE A 47 -0.81 5.17 0.93
N LYS A 48 -1.63 5.53 -0.06
CA LYS A 48 -2.81 4.75 -0.43
C LYS A 48 -2.43 3.37 -0.97
N ARG A 49 -1.42 3.30 -1.85
CA ARG A 49 -0.88 2.03 -2.36
C ARG A 49 -0.27 1.18 -1.27
N LEU A 50 0.46 1.79 -0.34
CA LEU A 50 1.01 1.12 0.84
C LEU A 50 -0.07 0.36 1.62
N LEU A 51 -1.21 1.02 1.91
CA LEU A 51 -2.32 0.37 2.61
C LEU A 51 -2.89 -0.81 1.83
N TRP A 52 -3.02 -0.70 0.50
CA TRP A 52 -3.51 -1.81 -0.32
C TRP A 52 -2.56 -3.01 -0.32
N LEU A 53 -1.25 -2.75 -0.43
CA LEU A 53 -0.24 -3.82 -0.42
C LEU A 53 -0.18 -4.52 0.94
N GLU A 54 -0.33 -3.78 2.03
CA GLU A 54 -0.38 -4.36 3.38
C GLU A 54 -1.67 -5.17 3.59
N GLU A 55 -2.83 -4.69 3.14
CA GLU A 55 -4.11 -5.45 3.15
C GLU A 55 -3.96 -6.76 2.34
N ILE A 56 -3.40 -6.70 1.13
CA ILE A 56 -3.17 -7.87 0.29
C ILE A 56 -2.17 -8.84 0.93
N ARG A 57 -1.10 -8.34 1.56
CA ARG A 57 -0.14 -9.20 2.26
C ARG A 57 -0.77 -9.90 3.45
N GLU A 58 -1.66 -9.23 4.17
CA GLU A 58 -2.42 -9.83 5.25
C GLU A 58 -3.38 -10.90 4.71
N ASP A 59 -4.13 -10.61 3.65
CA ASP A 59 -5.09 -11.53 3.05
C ASP A 59 -4.43 -12.78 2.42
N VAL A 60 -3.32 -12.60 1.69
CA VAL A 60 -2.67 -13.68 0.92
C VAL A 60 -1.65 -14.46 1.76
N HIS A 61 -0.94 -13.79 2.67
CA HIS A 61 0.17 -14.38 3.42
C HIS A 61 -0.05 -14.43 4.94
N GLY A 62 -1.17 -13.91 5.46
CA GLY A 62 -1.50 -13.95 6.88
C GLY A 62 -0.63 -13.07 7.76
N ILE A 63 0.09 -12.09 7.17
CA ILE A 63 0.99 -11.19 7.91
C ILE A 63 0.25 -9.88 8.20
N GLU A 64 -0.13 -9.70 9.46
CA GLU A 64 -0.90 -8.53 9.94
C GLU A 64 -0.31 -7.20 9.44
N ALA A 65 -1.18 -6.35 8.89
CA ALA A 65 -0.83 -5.01 8.47
C ALA A 65 -0.76 -4.06 9.68
N PRO A 66 0.32 -3.26 9.83
CA PRO A 66 0.34 -2.23 10.86
C PRO A 66 -0.73 -1.17 10.58
N ARG A 67 -1.41 -0.68 11.63
CA ARG A 67 -2.30 0.48 11.50
C ARG A 67 -1.49 1.73 11.19
N ARG A 68 -1.73 2.32 10.02
CA ARG A 68 -1.08 3.57 9.58
C ARG A 68 -2.07 4.73 9.50
N ASP A 69 -1.61 5.91 9.90
CA ASP A 69 -2.32 7.17 9.73
C ASP A 69 -1.40 8.17 9.01
N PHE A 70 -1.82 8.63 7.83
CA PHE A 70 -1.05 9.56 7.02
C PHE A 70 -0.67 10.84 7.77
N ARG A 71 -1.47 11.26 8.76
CA ARG A 71 -1.27 12.50 9.52
C ARG A 71 -0.33 12.32 10.72
N LYS A 72 -0.06 11.08 11.13
CA LYS A 72 0.78 10.75 12.30
C LYS A 72 2.22 10.36 11.91
N HIS A 73 2.60 10.60 10.66
CA HIS A 73 3.91 10.28 10.10
C HIS A 73 4.88 11.44 10.18
#